data_AF-A0A945DVW8-F1
#
_entry.id   AF-A0A945DVW8-F1
#
_cell.length_a   1.000
_cell.length_b   1.000
_cell.length_c   1.000
_cell.angle_alpha   90.00
_cell.angle_beta   90.00
_cell.angle_gamma   90.00
#
_symmetry.space_group_name_H-M   'P 1'
#
loop_
_entity.id
_entity.type
_entity.pdbx_description
1 polymer ?
#
loop_
_entity_poly.entity_id
_entity_poly.type
_entity_poly.pdbx_seq_one_letter_code
_entity_poly.pdbx_strand_id
1 'polypeptide(L)'
;IAGLSKDESSEKLIERSIAKDGKYEAPKTVGFSGVDLTDPALIAKGKVLFMTKTCFTCHSVDPSMPAPAGMALKAPQFIGDFWGKEREVHIGYQGPIKKVLMNEEYFIESVINPMAKVVKGALAPMVLAPGLVNNEEVLDLMAYVKSHSK
;
A
#
# COMPACT_ATOMS: atom_id res chain seq x y z
N ILE A 1 -5.24 18.61 -14.00
CA ILE A 1 -6.22 17.51 -14.18
C ILE A 1 -5.82 16.66 -15.37
N ALA A 2 -4.93 15.69 -15.18
CA ALA A 2 -4.63 14.70 -16.20
C ALA A 2 -5.38 13.42 -15.82
N GLY A 3 -6.35 13.05 -16.63
CA GLY A 3 -7.13 11.83 -16.45
C GLY A 3 -6.20 10.62 -16.47
N LEU A 4 -6.26 9.80 -15.42
CA LEU A 4 -5.65 8.49 -15.39
C LEU A 4 -6.33 7.63 -16.48
N SER A 5 -5.71 7.56 -17.66
CA SER A 5 -6.06 6.54 -18.64
C SER A 5 -5.78 5.18 -18.00
N LYS A 6 -6.83 4.41 -17.71
CA LYS A 6 -6.73 2.98 -17.47
C LYS A 6 -6.00 2.38 -18.67
N ASP A 7 -4.74 2.03 -18.48
CA ASP A 7 -3.92 1.43 -19.52
C ASP A 7 -4.48 0.03 -19.82
N GLU A 8 -4.98 -0.19 -21.03
CA GLU A 8 -5.53 -1.46 -21.52
C GLU A 8 -4.58 -2.65 -21.28
N SER A 9 -3.27 -2.42 -21.20
CA SER A 9 -2.29 -3.48 -20.91
C SER A 9 -2.42 -4.00 -19.48
N SER A 10 -2.81 -3.12 -18.56
CA SER A 10 -3.01 -3.42 -17.15
C SER A 10 -4.24 -4.30 -16.95
N GLU A 11 -5.33 -3.96 -17.64
CA GLU A 11 -6.58 -4.73 -17.60
C GLU A 11 -6.36 -6.12 -18.20
N LYS A 12 -5.68 -6.23 -19.34
CA LYS A 12 -5.36 -7.54 -19.97
C LYS A 12 -4.45 -8.42 -19.11
N LEU A 13 -3.52 -7.85 -18.36
CA LEU A 13 -2.66 -8.62 -17.44
C LEU A 13 -3.42 -9.05 -16.18
N ILE A 14 -4.30 -8.20 -15.67
CA ILE A 14 -5.22 -8.53 -14.58
C ILE A 14 -6.17 -9.64 -15.02
N GLU A 15 -6.79 -9.54 -16.20
CA GLU A 15 -7.63 -10.58 -16.81
C GLU A 15 -6.88 -11.90 -16.96
N ARG A 16 -5.61 -11.88 -17.40
CA ARG A 16 -4.79 -13.10 -17.51
C ARG A 16 -4.47 -13.71 -16.14
N SER A 17 -4.24 -12.91 -15.11
CA SER A 17 -4.03 -13.41 -13.74
C SER A 17 -5.33 -13.97 -13.14
N ILE A 18 -6.47 -13.32 -13.39
CA ILE A 18 -7.79 -13.82 -13.02
C ILE A 18 -8.08 -15.14 -13.75
N ALA A 19 -7.81 -15.21 -15.05
CA ALA A 19 -8.06 -16.39 -15.87
C ALA A 19 -7.11 -17.57 -15.55
N LYS A 20 -5.89 -17.31 -15.10
CA LYS A 20 -4.90 -18.36 -14.83
C LYS A 20 -5.09 -19.02 -13.46
N ASP A 21 -5.47 -18.26 -12.44
CA ASP A 21 -5.51 -18.76 -11.07
C ASP A 21 -6.68 -18.23 -10.22
N GLY A 22 -7.49 -17.28 -10.72
CA GLY A 22 -8.73 -16.83 -10.07
C GLY A 22 -8.56 -16.01 -8.80
N LYS A 23 -7.33 -15.57 -8.48
CA LYS A 23 -6.97 -15.03 -7.14
C LYS A 23 -6.90 -13.51 -7.04
N TYR A 24 -7.02 -12.78 -8.14
CA TYR A 24 -7.00 -11.32 -8.11
C TYR A 24 -8.42 -10.77 -8.21
N GLU A 25 -8.96 -10.32 -7.08
CA GLU A 25 -10.15 -9.47 -7.06
C GLU A 25 -9.70 -8.02 -6.84
N ALA A 26 -10.14 -7.12 -7.73
CA ALA A 26 -9.88 -5.70 -7.56
C ALA A 26 -10.54 -5.22 -6.25
N PRO A 27 -9.85 -4.45 -5.40
CA PRO A 27 -10.42 -3.97 -4.15
C PRO A 27 -11.66 -3.11 -4.39
N LYS A 28 -12.60 -3.16 -3.44
CA LYS A 28 -13.69 -2.18 -3.36
C LYS A 28 -13.10 -0.77 -3.28
N THR A 29 -13.66 0.17 -4.03
CA THR A 29 -13.20 1.55 -4.04
C THR A 29 -13.51 2.22 -2.70
N VAL A 30 -12.49 2.60 -1.95
CA VAL A 30 -12.63 3.48 -0.78
C VAL A 30 -12.64 4.92 -1.28
N GLY A 31 -13.70 5.65 -0.98
CA GLY A 31 -13.80 7.07 -1.33
C GLY A 31 -12.93 7.92 -0.40
N PHE A 32 -11.87 8.51 -0.94
CA PHE A 32 -11.01 9.46 -0.22
C PHE A 32 -11.20 10.91 -0.68
N SER A 33 -12.11 11.16 -1.62
CA SER A 33 -12.41 12.49 -2.14
C SER A 33 -12.95 13.41 -1.04
N GLY A 34 -12.25 14.50 -0.77
CA GLY A 34 -12.63 15.47 0.27
C GLY A 34 -11.99 15.24 1.64
N VAL A 35 -11.13 14.22 1.78
CA VAL A 35 -10.31 14.02 2.98
C VAL A 35 -9.03 14.85 2.87
N ASP A 36 -8.81 15.75 3.82
CA ASP A 36 -7.54 16.46 3.95
C ASP A 36 -6.51 15.55 4.65
N LEU A 37 -5.67 14.88 3.86
CA LEU A 37 -4.60 14.01 4.37
C LEU A 37 -3.48 14.77 5.08
N THR A 38 -3.50 16.11 5.07
CA THR A 38 -2.55 16.96 5.79
C THR A 38 -3.09 17.40 7.15
N ASP A 39 -4.34 17.04 7.50
CA ASP A 39 -4.93 17.33 8.80
C ASP A 39 -4.10 16.68 9.94
N PRO A 40 -3.54 17.47 10.87
CA PRO A 40 -2.78 16.96 12.00
C PRO A 40 -3.56 15.97 12.87
N ALA A 41 -4.88 16.12 13.00
CA ALA A 41 -5.71 15.21 13.77
C ALA A 41 -5.80 13.84 13.11
N LEU A 42 -5.90 13.81 11.79
CA LEU A 42 -5.92 12.59 10.98
C LEU A 42 -4.57 11.86 11.03
N ILE A 43 -3.47 12.61 10.90
CA ILE A 43 -2.10 12.09 11.03
C ILE A 43 -1.88 11.48 12.43
N ALA A 44 -2.37 12.15 13.49
CA ALA A 44 -2.24 11.65 14.86
C ALA A 44 -3.02 10.34 15.08
N LYS A 45 -4.24 10.23 14.54
CA LYS A 45 -5.02 8.98 14.56
C LYS A 45 -4.30 7.87 13.80
N GLY A 46 -3.80 8.19 12.60
CA GLY A 46 -3.02 7.26 11.78
C GLY A 46 -1.78 6.73 12.48
N LYS A 47 -1.07 7.59 13.22
CA LYS A 47 0.06 7.17 14.06
C LYS A 47 -0.37 6.16 15.11
N VAL A 48 -1.47 6.41 15.83
CA VAL A 48 -1.99 5.48 16.83
C VAL A 48 -2.32 4.14 16.18
N LEU A 49 -3.03 4.13 15.04
CA LEU A 49 -3.37 2.92 14.31
C LEU A 49 -2.13 2.17 13.81
N PHE A 50 -1.10 2.87 13.32
CA PHE A 50 0.14 2.27 12.85
C PHE A 50 0.87 1.51 13.96
N MET A 51 0.74 1.98 15.20
CA MET A 51 1.27 1.31 16.39
C MET A 51 0.36 0.16 16.85
N THR A 52 -0.94 0.41 17.01
CA THR A 52 -1.87 -0.57 17.59
C THR A 52 -2.21 -1.73 16.65
N LYS A 53 -2.18 -1.51 15.34
CA LYS A 53 -2.30 -2.56 14.31
C LYS A 53 -0.95 -3.13 13.86
N THR A 54 0.09 -2.88 14.66
CA THR A 54 1.43 -3.48 14.55
C THR A 54 2.14 -3.27 13.22
N CYS A 55 1.75 -2.27 12.43
CA CYS A 55 2.39 -1.93 11.16
C CYS A 55 3.89 -1.62 11.34
N PHE A 56 4.24 -0.99 12.46
CA PHE A 56 5.62 -0.66 12.85
C PHE A 56 6.56 -1.86 12.97
N THR A 57 6.03 -3.07 13.13
CA THR A 57 6.86 -4.28 13.24
C THR A 57 7.58 -4.60 11.93
N CYS A 58 6.96 -4.28 10.79
CA CYS A 58 7.48 -4.56 9.45
C CYS A 58 7.79 -3.29 8.64
N HIS A 59 7.15 -2.17 8.92
CA HIS A 59 7.34 -0.93 8.20
C HIS A 59 7.96 0.12 9.11
N SER A 60 9.13 0.62 8.73
CA SER A 60 9.74 1.78 9.40
C SER A 60 9.35 3.06 8.68
N VAL A 61 9.06 4.10 9.46
CA VAL A 61 8.81 5.48 9.02
C VAL A 61 9.90 6.45 9.47
N ASP A 62 10.84 5.96 10.29
CA ASP A 62 11.88 6.75 10.93
C ASP A 62 13.20 5.97 10.87
N PRO A 63 14.25 6.48 10.21
CA PRO A 63 15.56 5.81 10.15
C PRO A 63 16.15 5.44 11.52
N SER A 64 15.81 6.19 12.57
CA SER A 64 16.28 5.93 13.93
C SER A 64 15.51 4.81 14.63
N MET A 65 14.35 4.41 14.10
CA MET A 65 13.53 3.31 14.58
C MET A 65 13.35 2.27 13.46
N PRO A 66 14.37 1.44 13.19
CA PRO A 66 14.26 0.39 12.19
C PRO A 66 13.22 -0.65 12.61
N ALA A 67 12.61 -1.31 11.62
CA ALA A 67 11.71 -2.44 11.80
C ALA A 67 12.46 -3.74 11.47
N PRO A 68 13.07 -4.46 12.44
CA PRO A 68 14.00 -5.55 12.15
C PRO A 68 13.35 -6.71 11.38
N ALA A 69 12.10 -7.05 11.70
CA ALA A 69 11.35 -8.05 10.95
C ALA A 69 11.10 -7.60 9.50
N GLY A 70 10.75 -6.32 9.32
CA GLY A 70 10.63 -5.70 8.01
C GLY A 70 11.90 -5.77 7.17
N MET A 71 13.05 -5.46 7.76
CA MET A 71 14.35 -5.55 7.10
C MET A 71 14.67 -6.98 6.66
N ALA A 72 14.42 -7.97 7.54
CA ALA A 72 14.63 -9.38 7.22
C ALA A 72 13.73 -9.84 6.06
N LEU A 73 12.49 -9.34 5.98
CA LEU A 73 11.53 -9.66 4.93
C LEU A 73 11.66 -8.78 3.67
N LYS A 74 12.57 -7.79 3.68
CA LYS A 74 12.66 -6.74 2.65
C LYS A 74 11.31 -6.03 2.41
N ALA A 75 10.58 -5.79 3.49
CA ALA A 75 9.35 -4.99 3.46
C ALA A 75 9.68 -3.52 3.07
N PRO A 76 8.77 -2.83 2.36
CA PRO A 76 9.00 -1.44 2.00
C PRO A 76 9.08 -0.56 3.25
N GLN A 77 10.03 0.37 3.23
CA GLN A 77 10.16 1.44 4.22
C GLN A 77 9.44 2.70 3.72
N PHE A 78 8.99 3.53 4.65
CA PHE A 78 8.30 4.80 4.41
C PHE A 78 9.17 5.96 4.88
N ILE A 79 10.35 6.09 4.27
CA ILE A 79 11.39 7.06 4.64
C ILE A 79 11.83 7.80 3.38
N GLY A 80 11.97 9.12 3.47
CA GLY A 80 12.44 9.97 2.37
C GLY A 80 11.32 10.37 1.39
N ASP A 81 11.68 10.64 0.13
CA ASP A 81 10.73 11.05 -0.91
C ASP A 81 10.15 9.82 -1.66
N PHE A 82 9.03 9.28 -1.18
CA PHE A 82 8.45 8.04 -1.71
C PHE A 82 7.02 8.17 -2.24
N TRP A 83 6.23 9.15 -1.77
CA TRP A 83 4.86 9.33 -2.23
C TRP A 83 4.82 9.89 -3.65
N GLY A 84 3.92 9.40 -4.48
CA GLY A 84 3.82 9.77 -5.90
C GLY A 84 4.97 9.25 -6.77
N LYS A 85 5.90 8.45 -6.23
CA LYS A 85 7.00 7.85 -7.01
C LYS A 85 6.58 6.54 -7.67
N GLU A 86 7.22 6.24 -8.80
CA GLU A 86 7.11 4.92 -9.42
C GLU A 86 7.75 3.84 -8.54
N ARG A 87 7.13 2.66 -8.52
CA ARG A 87 7.71 1.45 -7.95
C ARG A 87 7.35 0.22 -8.76
N GLU A 88 8.23 -0.77 -8.76
CA GLU A 88 7.99 -2.07 -9.38
C GLU A 88 7.30 -3.00 -8.37
N VAL A 89 6.21 -3.63 -8.80
CA VAL A 89 5.43 -4.60 -8.00
C VAL A 89 5.15 -5.85 -8.83
N HIS A 90 5.11 -7.00 -8.18
CA HIS A 90 4.49 -8.20 -8.72
C HIS A 90 2.96 -8.06 -8.64
N ILE A 91 2.24 -8.48 -9.69
CA ILE A 91 0.79 -8.71 -9.63
C ILE A 91 0.57 -10.08 -8.98
N GLY A 92 0.00 -10.11 -7.78
CA GLY A 92 0.03 -11.28 -6.90
C GLY A 92 1.41 -11.48 -6.23
N TYR A 93 1.54 -12.54 -5.45
CA TYR A 93 2.85 -12.94 -4.89
C TYR A 93 3.67 -13.71 -5.94
N GLN A 94 4.83 -13.16 -6.33
CA GLN A 94 5.73 -13.73 -7.36
C GLN A 94 5.15 -13.80 -8.79
N GLY A 95 4.10 -13.03 -9.10
CA GLY A 95 3.56 -12.92 -10.46
C GLY A 95 4.36 -11.97 -11.38
N PRO A 96 3.81 -11.54 -12.52
CA PRO A 96 4.50 -10.63 -13.44
C PRO A 96 4.76 -9.26 -12.80
N ILE A 97 5.88 -8.63 -13.15
CA ILE A 97 6.27 -7.31 -12.64
C ILE A 97 5.59 -6.20 -13.45
N LYS A 98 5.15 -5.16 -12.75
CA LYS A 98 4.59 -3.93 -13.33
C LYS A 98 5.08 -2.70 -12.56
N LYS A 99 5.19 -1.57 -13.25
CA LYS A 99 5.34 -0.26 -12.62
C LYS A 99 3.99 0.30 -12.17
N VAL A 100 3.96 0.85 -10.96
CA VAL A 100 2.80 1.56 -10.38
C VAL A 100 3.29 2.81 -9.66
N LEU A 101 2.40 3.80 -9.46
CA LEU A 101 2.68 4.95 -8.60
C LEU A 101 2.31 4.63 -7.15
N MET A 102 3.14 5.06 -6.20
CA MET A 102 2.81 5.07 -4.78
C MET A 102 1.82 6.20 -4.48
N ASN A 103 0.56 6.03 -4.88
CA ASN A 103 -0.51 7.00 -4.69
C ASN A 103 -1.60 6.46 -3.74
N GLU A 104 -2.67 7.23 -3.56
CA GLU A 104 -3.76 6.94 -2.64
C GLU A 104 -4.43 5.60 -2.98
N GLU A 105 -4.76 5.34 -4.24
CA GLU A 105 -5.41 4.10 -4.66
C GLU A 105 -4.51 2.89 -4.41
N TYR A 106 -3.22 3.00 -4.73
CA TYR A 106 -2.26 1.93 -4.49
C TYR A 106 -2.06 1.66 -2.99
N PHE A 107 -2.00 2.69 -2.16
CA PHE A 107 -1.86 2.52 -0.71
C PHE A 107 -3.08 1.81 -0.12
N ILE A 108 -4.29 2.25 -0.49
CA ILE A 108 -5.55 1.63 -0.04
C ILE A 108 -5.58 0.16 -0.47
N GLU A 109 -5.28 -0.15 -1.72
CA GLU A 109 -5.20 -1.54 -2.21
C GLU A 109 -4.16 -2.35 -1.43
N SER A 110 -2.99 -1.77 -1.16
CA SER A 110 -1.91 -2.45 -0.44
C SER A 110 -2.30 -2.81 0.98
N VAL A 111 -3.14 -2.00 1.64
CA VAL A 111 -3.61 -2.29 3.01
C VAL A 111 -4.80 -3.24 3.00
N ILE A 112 -5.77 -3.04 2.11
CA ILE A 112 -7.03 -3.82 2.08
C ILE A 112 -6.85 -5.18 1.41
N ASN A 113 -6.00 -5.26 0.39
CA ASN A 113 -5.68 -6.49 -0.34
C ASN A 113 -4.15 -6.64 -0.50
N PRO A 114 -3.41 -6.91 0.59
CA PRO A 114 -1.95 -6.87 0.59
C PRO A 114 -1.27 -7.92 -0.30
N MET A 115 -2.01 -8.95 -0.71
CA MET A 115 -1.52 -9.99 -1.62
C MET A 115 -1.66 -9.60 -3.09
N ALA A 116 -2.47 -8.59 -3.42
CA ALA A 116 -2.78 -8.23 -4.81
C ALA A 116 -1.58 -7.64 -5.55
N LYS A 117 -0.77 -6.82 -4.87
CA LYS A 117 0.44 -6.20 -5.43
C LYS A 117 1.56 -6.18 -4.40
N VAL A 118 2.62 -6.94 -4.68
CA VAL A 118 3.76 -7.11 -3.75
C VAL A 118 4.99 -6.40 -4.32
N VAL A 119 5.63 -5.52 -3.56
CA VAL A 119 6.83 -4.78 -4.02
C VAL A 119 7.92 -5.77 -4.47
N LYS A 120 8.52 -5.51 -5.64
CA LYS A 120 9.59 -6.33 -6.20
C LYS A 120 10.74 -6.43 -5.19
N GLY A 121 11.19 -7.66 -4.93
CA GLY A 121 12.29 -7.94 -4.00
C GLY A 121 11.86 -8.18 -2.55
N ALA A 122 10.59 -7.98 -2.19
CA ALA A 122 10.05 -8.45 -0.92
C ALA A 122 10.12 -9.98 -0.84
N LEU A 123 10.57 -10.52 0.29
CA LEU A 123 10.74 -11.96 0.51
C LEU A 123 9.47 -12.65 1.01
N ALA A 124 8.51 -11.86 1.49
CA ALA A 124 7.18 -12.32 1.86
C ALA A 124 6.17 -11.20 1.55
N PRO A 125 4.92 -11.54 1.21
CA PRO A 125 3.86 -10.56 1.10
C PRO A 125 3.44 -10.07 2.49
N MET A 126 2.83 -8.89 2.56
CA MET A 126 2.18 -8.45 3.78
C MET A 126 0.95 -9.32 4.04
N VAL A 127 0.74 -9.74 5.29
CA VAL A 127 -0.40 -10.55 5.70
C VAL A 127 -1.12 -9.82 6.83
N LEU A 128 -2.36 -9.40 6.57
CA LEU A 128 -3.25 -8.82 7.58
C LEU A 128 -4.44 -9.77 7.77
N ALA A 129 -4.91 -9.88 9.01
CA ALA A 129 -6.16 -10.60 9.28
C ALA A 129 -7.33 -9.90 8.54
N PRO A 130 -8.26 -10.65 7.92
CA PRO A 130 -9.43 -10.06 7.29
C PRO A 130 -10.18 -9.12 8.23
N GLY A 131 -10.45 -7.90 7.79
CA GLY A 131 -11.14 -6.88 8.60
C GLY A 131 -10.30 -6.22 9.68
N LEU A 132 -8.98 -6.47 9.75
CA LEU A 132 -8.09 -5.79 10.70
C LEU A 132 -8.08 -4.27 10.50
N VAL A 133 -8.17 -3.81 9.26
CA VAL A 133 -8.25 -2.39 8.89
C VAL A 133 -9.56 -2.16 8.13
N ASN A 134 -10.35 -1.20 8.57
CA ASN A 134 -11.57 -0.78 7.86
C ASN A 134 -11.33 0.43 6.94
N ASN A 135 -12.36 0.84 6.20
CA ASN A 135 -12.28 1.93 5.21
C ASN A 135 -11.94 3.31 5.81
N GLU A 136 -12.29 3.59 7.06
CA GLU A 136 -11.95 4.87 7.70
C GLU A 136 -10.51 4.82 8.22
N GLU A 137 -10.15 3.71 8.86
CA GLU A 137 -8.81 3.50 9.42
C GLU A 137 -7.71 3.50 8.34
N VAL A 138 -8.00 3.00 7.13
CA VAL A 138 -7.02 3.06 6.02
C VAL A 138 -6.72 4.50 5.61
N LEU A 139 -7.67 5.43 5.74
CA LEU A 139 -7.47 6.84 5.42
C LEU A 139 -6.62 7.54 6.49
N ASP A 140 -6.86 7.23 7.76
CA ASP A 140 -6.03 7.69 8.88
C ASP A 140 -4.58 7.18 8.72
N LEU A 141 -4.41 5.88 8.48
CA LEU A 141 -3.10 5.26 8.22
C LEU A 141 -2.40 5.91 7.01
N MET A 142 -3.15 6.18 5.94
CA MET A 142 -2.65 6.83 4.74
C MET A 142 -2.13 8.23 5.03
N ALA A 143 -2.90 9.05 5.77
CA ALA A 143 -2.47 10.39 6.16
C ALA A 143 -1.16 10.35 6.95
N TYR A 144 -1.07 9.45 7.93
CA TYR A 144 0.15 9.27 8.70
C TYR A 144 1.34 8.82 7.85
N VAL A 145 1.20 7.77 7.03
CA VAL A 145 2.29 7.29 6.18
C VAL A 145 2.72 8.37 5.18
N LYS A 146 1.76 9.02 4.50
CA LYS A 146 2.04 10.09 3.53
C LYS A 146 2.78 11.27 4.17
N SER A 147 2.50 11.59 5.43
CA SER A 147 3.18 12.68 6.16
C SER A 147 4.70 12.49 6.32
N HIS A 148 5.21 11.25 6.15
CA HIS A 148 6.64 10.94 6.20
C HIS A 148 7.34 11.08 4.85
N SER A 149 6.59 11.30 3.77
CA SER A 149 7.18 11.60 2.47
C SER A 149 7.62 13.06 2.41
N LYS A 150 8.91 13.31 2.19
CA LYS A 150 9.50 14.66 2.19
C LYS A 150 10.49 14.83 1.05
#